data_AF-A0A844KN79-F1
#
_entry.id   AF-A0A844KN79-F1
#
_cell.length_a   1.000
_cell.length_b   1.000
_cell.length_c   1.000
_cell.angle_alpha   90.00
_cell.angle_beta   90.00
_cell.angle_gamma   90.00
#
_symmetry.space_group_name_H-M   'P 1'
#
loop_
_entity.id
_entity.type
_entity.pdbx_description
1 polymer ?
#
loop_
_entity_poly.entity_id
_entity_poly.type
_entity_poly.pdbx_seq_one_letter_code
_entity_poly.pdbx_strand_id
1 'polypeptide(L)'
;MLKVVSVDGKMPGLYFQKGAILNGEYYSSSGPEIYDWKVENNQFVVNCSAVERINMIVGGPVALGVTRLAEHGVPLTEAFYPLTGKETYIRAECIDEHGHTAWTNPIWLSEFAKRRK
;
A
#
# COMPACT_ATOMS: atom_id res chain seq x y z
N MET A 1 3.02 7.49 13.57
CA MET A 1 3.54 6.28 14.25
C MET A 1 3.87 5.23 13.20
N LEU A 2 4.98 4.49 13.35
CA LEU A 2 5.26 3.34 12.50
C LEU A 2 4.38 2.17 12.94
N LYS A 3 3.68 1.53 12.02
CA LYS A 3 2.86 0.34 12.27
C LYS A 3 3.44 -0.82 11.45
N VAL A 4 3.57 -1.99 12.06
CA VAL A 4 4.10 -3.20 11.39
C VAL A 4 2.94 -4.06 10.92
N VAL A 5 3.03 -4.63 9.72
CA VAL A 5 1.92 -5.38 9.10
C VAL A 5 2.41 -6.79 8.78
N SER A 6 1.60 -7.80 9.10
CA SER A 6 1.91 -9.18 8.77
C SER A 6 1.52 -9.44 7.33
N VAL A 7 2.51 -9.58 6.46
CA VAL A 7 2.34 -10.22 5.16
C VAL A 7 2.46 -11.73 5.43
N ASP A 8 1.52 -12.55 4.96
CA ASP A 8 1.46 -14.03 5.08
C ASP A 8 0.66 -14.66 6.25
N GLY A 9 -0.19 -13.92 6.96
CA GLY A 9 -1.27 -14.53 7.78
C GLY A 9 -0.83 -15.43 8.96
N LYS A 10 0.43 -15.37 9.39
CA LYS A 10 0.92 -16.02 10.62
C LYS A 10 1.33 -14.96 11.63
N MET A 11 0.55 -14.82 12.70
CA MET A 11 0.96 -14.08 13.89
C MET A 11 2.15 -14.79 14.56
N PRO A 12 3.35 -14.18 14.69
CA PRO A 12 4.34 -14.65 15.63
C PRO A 12 4.10 -13.97 16.98
N GLY A 13 3.89 -14.78 18.01
CA GLY A 13 3.80 -14.29 19.38
C GLY A 13 5.03 -13.47 19.76
N LEU A 14 4.77 -12.37 20.47
CA LEU A 14 5.61 -11.71 21.47
C LEU A 14 7.15 -11.78 21.31
N TYR A 15 7.70 -11.55 20.12
CA TYR A 15 9.12 -11.26 19.94
C TYR A 15 9.28 -10.14 18.90
N PHE A 16 9.94 -9.07 19.33
CA PHE A 16 10.29 -7.89 18.54
C PHE A 16 10.81 -8.24 17.13
N GLN A 17 10.08 -7.82 16.09
CA GLN A 17 10.38 -7.98 14.66
C GLN A 17 11.64 -7.19 14.25
N LYS A 18 12.83 -7.80 14.34
CA LYS A 18 14.00 -7.30 13.58
C LYS A 18 13.87 -7.54 12.06
N GLY A 19 13.09 -8.54 11.65
CA GLY A 19 12.90 -8.91 10.22
C GLY A 19 11.95 -7.99 9.45
N ALA A 20 10.86 -7.51 10.06
CA ALA A 20 9.84 -6.73 9.35
C ALA A 20 10.33 -5.36 8.85
N ILE A 21 11.22 -4.71 9.61
CA ILE A 21 11.86 -3.46 9.19
C ILE A 21 12.81 -3.72 8.00
N LEU A 22 13.54 -4.83 8.02
CA LEU A 22 14.48 -5.17 6.95
C LEU A 22 13.76 -5.63 5.67
N ASN A 23 12.57 -6.23 5.80
CA ASN A 23 11.77 -6.73 4.69
C ASN A 23 10.78 -5.70 4.12
N GLY A 24 10.66 -4.51 4.73
CA GLY A 24 9.71 -3.48 4.30
C GLY A 24 8.24 -3.74 4.70
N GLU A 25 8.01 -4.64 5.65
CA GLU A 25 6.70 -5.09 6.15
C GLU A 25 6.10 -4.11 7.18
N TYR A 26 6.23 -2.82 6.93
CA TYR A 26 5.74 -1.76 7.80
C TYR A 26 5.15 -0.61 6.98
N TYR A 27 4.39 0.24 7.65
CA TYR A 27 3.82 1.44 7.07
C TYR A 27 3.86 2.57 8.10
N SER A 28 3.77 3.81 7.64
CA SER A 28 3.62 4.96 8.52
C SER A 28 2.16 5.38 8.55
N SER A 29 1.64 5.79 9.71
CA SER A 29 0.30 6.35 9.80
C SER A 29 0.17 7.42 10.89
N SER A 30 -0.66 8.43 10.61
CA SER A 30 -1.16 9.39 11.60
C SER A 30 -2.65 9.20 11.96
N GLY A 31 -3.32 8.18 11.42
CA GLY A 31 -4.73 7.88 11.71
C GLY A 31 -5.18 6.56 11.08
N PRO A 32 -5.36 6.51 9.74
CA PRO A 32 -5.87 5.32 9.04
C PRO A 32 -5.06 4.05 9.28
N GLU A 33 -5.72 2.90 9.20
CA GLU A 33 -5.09 1.59 9.28
C GLU A 33 -4.94 1.00 7.88
N ILE A 34 -3.81 0.37 7.60
CA ILE A 34 -3.58 -0.39 6.36
C ILE A 34 -3.53 -1.84 6.77
N TYR A 35 -4.49 -2.62 6.28
CA TYR A 35 -4.63 -4.04 6.60
C TYR A 35 -3.74 -4.91 5.70
N ASP A 36 -3.65 -4.55 4.43
CA ASP A 36 -2.83 -5.26 3.43
C ASP A 36 -2.51 -4.36 2.23
N TRP A 37 -1.34 -4.56 1.60
CA TRP A 37 -1.04 -4.03 0.27
C TRP A 37 -0.11 -4.98 -0.49
N LYS A 38 -0.47 -5.29 -1.73
CA LYS A 38 0.23 -6.32 -2.51
C LYS A 38 0.10 -6.10 -4.00
N VAL A 39 0.98 -6.75 -4.75
CA VAL A 39 0.83 -6.93 -6.19
C VAL A 39 0.45 -8.38 -6.44
N GLU A 40 -0.73 -8.60 -6.99
CA GLU A 40 -1.26 -9.92 -7.29
C GLU A 40 -2.07 -9.84 -8.58
N ASN A 41 -2.10 -10.89 -9.42
CA ASN A 41 -2.92 -10.93 -10.65
C ASN A 41 -2.78 -9.69 -11.55
N ASN A 42 -1.55 -9.17 -11.71
CA ASN A 42 -1.23 -8.00 -12.52
C ASN A 42 -1.92 -6.69 -12.07
N GLN A 43 -2.23 -6.58 -10.79
CA GLN A 43 -2.77 -5.38 -10.17
C GLN A 43 -2.10 -5.12 -8.82
N PHE A 44 -1.94 -3.85 -8.48
CA PHE A 44 -1.64 -3.44 -7.12
C PHE A 44 -2.95 -3.22 -6.38
N VAL A 45 -3.04 -3.74 -5.15
CA VAL A 45 -4.23 -3.67 -4.30
C VAL A 45 -3.81 -3.15 -2.93
N VAL A 46 -4.62 -2.27 -2.35
CA VAL A 46 -4.51 -1.80 -0.97
C VAL A 46 -5.84 -1.95 -0.25
N ASN A 47 -5.81 -2.44 0.98
CA ASN A 47 -6.95 -2.56 1.90
C ASN A 47 -6.67 -1.73 3.16
N CYS A 48 -7.63 -0.92 3.57
CA CYS A 48 -7.47 0.02 4.67
C CYS A 48 -8.77 0.26 5.44
N SER A 49 -8.64 0.95 6.59
CA SER A 49 -9.79 1.51 7.29
C SER A 49 -10.53 2.53 6.40
N ALA A 50 -11.75 2.90 6.79
CA ALA A 50 -12.54 3.91 6.09
C ALA A 50 -11.75 5.21 5.85
N VAL A 51 -11.67 5.65 4.59
CA VAL A 51 -10.96 6.85 4.15
C VAL A 51 -11.74 7.62 3.09
N GLU A 52 -11.51 8.93 2.99
CA GLU A 52 -12.14 9.77 1.96
C GLU A 52 -11.37 9.75 0.63
N ARG A 53 -10.08 9.40 0.67
CA ARG A 53 -9.19 9.46 -0.49
C ARG A 53 -8.11 8.40 -0.42
N ILE A 54 -7.86 7.75 -1.55
CA ILE A 54 -6.71 6.87 -1.76
C ILE A 54 -5.90 7.36 -2.95
N ASN A 55 -4.63 7.70 -2.73
CA ASN A 55 -3.68 8.05 -3.78
C ASN A 55 -2.78 6.86 -4.09
N MET A 56 -2.80 6.37 -5.33
CA MET A 56 -1.87 5.36 -5.81
C MET A 56 -0.76 6.06 -6.61
N ILE A 57 0.42 6.09 -6.01
CA ILE A 57 1.60 6.79 -6.54
C ILE A 57 2.47 5.79 -7.26
N VAL A 58 2.80 6.10 -8.51
CA VAL A 58 3.45 5.18 -9.44
C VAL A 58 4.67 5.84 -10.06
N GLY A 59 5.82 5.18 -9.96
CA GLY A 59 7.03 5.57 -10.68
C GLY A 59 7.04 5.05 -12.11
N GLY A 60 7.72 5.73 -13.02
CA GLY A 60 7.78 5.38 -14.44
C GLY A 60 7.60 6.62 -15.32
N PRO A 61 7.04 6.46 -16.54
CA PRO A 61 6.61 7.59 -17.37
C PRO A 61 5.75 8.62 -16.62
N VAL A 62 5.78 9.86 -17.10
CA VAL A 62 5.00 10.98 -16.51
C VAL A 62 3.51 10.65 -16.50
N ALA A 63 2.81 11.09 -15.44
CA ALA A 63 1.37 10.95 -15.25
C ALA A 63 0.86 9.52 -15.05
N LEU A 64 1.69 8.62 -14.51
CA LEU A 64 1.22 7.37 -13.93
C LEU A 64 0.72 7.58 -12.50
N GLY A 65 -0.18 6.69 -12.07
CA GLY A 65 -0.84 6.75 -10.78
C GLY A 65 -2.30 7.17 -10.90
N VAL A 66 -3.01 7.07 -9.78
CA VAL A 66 -4.43 7.40 -9.77
C VAL A 66 -4.91 7.76 -8.37
N THR A 67 -5.80 8.73 -8.29
CA THR A 67 -6.51 9.08 -7.05
C THR A 67 -7.93 8.53 -7.12
N ARG A 68 -8.37 7.92 -6.03
CA ARG A 68 -9.77 7.54 -5.77
C ARG A 68 -10.30 8.45 -4.68
N LEU A 69 -11.50 8.97 -4.86
CA LEU A 69 -12.22 9.79 -3.89
C LEU A 69 -13.49 9.04 -3.48
N ALA A 70 -13.85 9.14 -2.21
CA ALA A 70 -15.14 8.70 -1.72
C ALA A 70 -16.24 9.46 -2.46
N GLU A 71 -17.24 8.73 -2.93
CA GLU A 71 -18.39 9.30 -3.64
C GLU A 71 -19.61 9.29 -2.72
N HIS A 72 -20.37 10.39 -2.71
CA HIS A 72 -21.64 10.49 -1.98
C HIS A 72 -21.56 10.15 -0.48
N GLY A 73 -20.42 10.43 0.17
CA GLY A 73 -20.22 10.14 1.59
C GLY A 73 -19.99 8.66 1.91
N VAL A 74 -19.85 7.80 0.90
CA VAL A 74 -19.49 6.39 1.09
C VAL A 74 -17.95 6.29 1.15
N PRO A 75 -17.37 5.94 2.31
CA PRO A 75 -15.93 5.89 2.46
C PRO A 75 -15.32 4.76 1.62
N LEU A 76 -14.09 4.97 1.19
CA LEU A 76 -13.27 3.93 0.55
C LEU A 76 -12.65 3.06 1.64
N THR A 77 -12.56 1.75 1.37
CA THR A 77 -11.81 0.78 2.20
C THR A 77 -10.82 -0.03 1.39
N GLU A 78 -10.85 0.11 0.07
CA GLU A 78 -9.98 -0.57 -0.87
C GLU A 78 -9.74 0.28 -2.11
N ALA A 79 -8.61 0.03 -2.79
CA ALA A 79 -8.37 0.53 -4.14
C ALA A 79 -7.45 -0.42 -4.92
N PHE A 80 -7.59 -0.40 -6.25
CA PHE A 80 -6.78 -1.19 -7.16
C PHE A 80 -6.22 -0.35 -8.32
N TYR A 81 -4.99 -0.68 -8.73
CA TYR A 81 -4.32 -0.11 -9.90
C TYR A 81 -3.86 -1.24 -10.84
N PRO A 82 -4.40 -1.33 -12.07
CA PRO A 82 -3.93 -2.29 -13.06
C PRO A 82 -2.50 -1.96 -13.51
N LEU A 83 -1.60 -2.95 -13.46
CA LEU A 83 -0.22 -2.77 -13.91
C LEU A 83 -0.14 -2.87 -15.44
N THR A 84 0.61 -1.95 -16.04
CA THR A 84 0.86 -1.88 -17.48
C THR A 84 2.22 -2.43 -17.89
N GLY A 85 3.10 -2.69 -16.90
CA GLY A 85 4.48 -3.11 -17.10
C GLY A 85 5.46 -1.95 -17.28
N LYS A 86 4.99 -0.70 -17.20
CA LYS A 86 5.81 0.52 -17.30
C LYS A 86 6.21 1.06 -15.92
N GLU A 87 5.62 0.52 -14.87
CA GLU A 87 5.78 0.99 -13.51
C GLU A 87 7.14 0.56 -12.94
N THR A 88 7.89 1.47 -12.32
CA THR A 88 9.16 1.14 -11.65
C THR A 88 8.95 0.83 -10.18
N TYR A 89 8.02 1.53 -9.53
CA TYR A 89 7.53 1.25 -8.20
C TYR A 89 6.07 1.68 -8.07
N ILE A 90 5.40 1.17 -7.03
CA ILE A 90 4.05 1.57 -6.67
C ILE A 90 3.88 1.66 -5.15
N ARG A 91 3.11 2.63 -4.67
CA ARG A 91 2.71 2.77 -3.26
C ARG A 91 1.32 3.39 -3.14
N ALA A 92 0.71 3.27 -1.96
CA ALA A 92 -0.56 3.92 -1.65
C ALA A 92 -0.44 4.92 -0.48
N GLU A 93 -1.29 5.94 -0.53
CA GLU A 93 -1.61 6.82 0.59
C GLU A 93 -3.11 6.74 0.85
N CYS A 94 -3.52 6.45 2.08
CA CYS A 94 -4.92 6.39 2.51
C CYS A 94 -5.17 7.58 3.43
N ILE A 95 -6.15 8.43 3.13
CA ILE A 95 -6.40 9.71 3.82
C ILE A 95 -7.83 9.73 4.38
N ASP A 96 -7.99 9.85 5.70
CA ASP A 96 -9.31 10.00 6.33
C ASP A 96 -9.92 11.39 6.13
N GLU A 97 -11.19 11.55 6.52
CA GLU A 97 -11.94 12.80 6.42
C GLU A 97 -11.33 13.98 7.22
N HIS A 98 -10.40 13.69 8.14
CA HIS A 98 -9.70 14.69 8.95
C HIS A 98 -8.31 15.02 8.37
N GLY A 99 -7.94 14.41 7.24
CA GLY A 99 -6.63 14.59 6.59
C GLY A 99 -5.51 13.76 7.22
N HIS A 100 -5.78 12.90 8.20
CA HIS A 100 -4.76 11.96 8.68
C HIS A 100 -4.46 10.94 7.59
N THR A 101 -3.19 10.55 7.48
CA THR A 101 -2.73 9.77 6.35
C THR A 101 -1.95 8.54 6.82
N ALA A 102 -2.17 7.44 6.12
CA ALA A 102 -1.33 6.25 6.17
C ALA A 102 -0.64 6.04 4.83
N TRP A 103 0.64 5.66 4.86
CA TRP A 103 1.48 5.47 3.69
C TRP A 103 2.06 4.07 3.68
N THR A 104 1.81 3.31 2.60
CA THR A 104 2.52 2.04 2.40
C THR A 104 3.99 2.31 2.10
N ASN A 105 4.84 1.34 2.44
CA ASN A 105 6.15 1.28 1.80
C ASN A 105 5.99 1.02 0.28
N PRO A 106 6.93 1.52 -0.55
CA PRO A 106 6.90 1.27 -1.98
C PRO A 106 7.23 -0.19 -2.30
N ILE A 107 6.48 -0.76 -3.24
CA ILE A 107 6.81 -2.02 -3.90
C ILE A 107 7.62 -1.68 -5.15
N TRP A 108 8.90 -2.04 -5.17
CA TRP A 108 9.79 -1.89 -6.33
C TRP A 108 9.61 -3.07 -7.28
N LEU A 109 9.13 -2.82 -8.50
CA LEU A 109 8.75 -3.89 -9.44
C LEU A 109 9.95 -4.51 -10.16
N SER A 110 11.08 -3.79 -10.24
CA SER A 110 12.35 -4.30 -10.78
C SER A 110 12.91 -5.50 -9.98
N GLU A 111 12.62 -5.58 -8.68
CA GLU A 111 13.07 -6.68 -7.82
C GLU A 111 12.26 -7.97 -8.04
N PHE A 112 11.01 -7.88 -8.49
CA PHE A 112 10.20 -9.05 -8.85
C PHE A 112 10.59 -9.67 -10.19
N ALA A 113 11.08 -8.85 -11.13
CA ALA A 113 11.60 -9.35 -12.41
C ALA A 113 12.86 -10.23 -12.24
N LYS A 114 13.64 -10.01 -11.19
CA LYS A 114 14.86 -10.78 -10.89
C LYS A 114 14.57 -12.15 -10.26
N ARG A 115 13.49 -12.28 -9.49
CA ARG A 115 13.11 -13.53 -8.79
C ARG A 115 12.43 -14.59 -9.69
N ARG A 116 12.14 -14.24 -10.95
CA ARG A 116 11.55 -15.13 -11.96
C ARG A 116 12.59 -15.75 -12.90
N LYS A 117 13.88 -15.53 -12.65
CA LYS A 117 15.00 -16.20 -13.32
C LYS A 117 15.65 -17.16 -12.34
#